data_AF-A0A7H0DSQ4-F1
#
_entry.id   AF-A0A7H0DSQ4-F1
#
_cell.length_a   1.000
_cell.length_b   1.000
_cell.length_c   1.000
_cell.angle_alpha   90.00
_cell.angle_beta   90.00
_cell.angle_gamma   90.00
#
_symmetry.space_group_name_H-M   'P 1'
#
loop_
_entity.id
_entity.type
_entity.pdbx_description
1 polymer ?
#
loop_
_entity_poly.entity_id
_entity_poly.type
_entity_poly.pdbx_seq_one_letter_code
_entity_poly.pdbx_strand_id
1 'polypeptide(L)' 'SEHESEEYYLKDIINHLNYKQPQVVKAVKNLSQEDYFDKKRNE' A
#
# COMPACT_ATOMS: atom_id res chain seq x y z
N SER A 1 3.87 23.28 -0.59
CA SER A 1 3.21 22.22 0.17
C SER A 1 2.50 21.33 -0.82
N GLU A 2 3.06 20.14 -1.01
CA GLU A 2 2.37 18.88 -0.65
C GLU A 2 1.43 18.38 -1.75
N HIS A 3 1.93 18.34 -2.98
CA HIS A 3 1.49 17.33 -3.94
C HIS A 3 2.51 16.19 -3.87
N GLU A 4 2.65 15.58 -2.70
CA GLU A 4 3.23 14.24 -2.62
C GLU A 4 2.28 13.34 -3.39
N SER A 5 2.80 12.67 -4.42
CA SER A 5 2.03 11.77 -5.27
C SER A 5 1.14 10.87 -4.42
N GLU A 6 -0.17 10.89 -4.65
CA GLU A 6 -1.17 10.03 -3.98
C GLU A 6 -0.96 8.53 -4.25
N GLU A 7 0.08 8.17 -5.00
CA GLU A 7 0.47 6.81 -5.33
C GLU A 7 1.60 6.33 -4.40
N TYR A 8 1.32 5.25 -3.69
CA TYR A 8 2.28 4.59 -2.81
C TYR A 8 2.62 3.20 -3.35
N TYR A 9 3.91 2.86 -3.40
CA TYR A 9 4.31 1.50 -3.73
C TYR A 9 4.26 0.60 -2.49
N LEU A 10 3.69 -0.59 -2.66
CA LEU A 10 3.61 -1.59 -1.60
C LEU A 10 4.98 -1.97 -1.02
N LYS A 11 6.02 -2.02 -1.85
CA LYS A 11 7.41 -2.28 -1.40
C LYS A 11 7.88 -1.24 -0.38
N ASP A 12 7.49 0.02 -0.56
CA ASP A 12 7.94 1.11 0.29
C ASP A 12 7.19 1.03 1.62
N ILE A 13 5.89 0.74 1.59
CA ILE A 13 5.09 0.47 2.80
C ILE A 13 5.69 -0.70 3.60
N ILE A 14 6.05 -1.80 2.93
CA ILE A 14 6.67 -2.96 3.58
C ILE A 14 8.01 -2.58 4.24
N ASN A 15 8.84 -1.78 3.56
CA ASN A 15 10.15 -1.39 4.07
C ASN A 15 10.06 -0.40 5.24
N HIS A 16 9.03 0.44 5.28
CA HIS A 16 8.83 1.42 6.37
C HIS A 16 8.14 0.82 7.60
N LEU A 17 7.43 -0.30 7.44
CA LEU A 17 6.75 -0.98 8.52
C LEU A 17 7.63 -2.07 9.12
N ASN A 18 7.83 -2.04 10.44
CA ASN A 18 8.54 -3.12 11.17
C ASN A 18 7.64 -4.36 11.36
N TYR A 19 6.96 -4.77 10.28
CA TYR A 19 5.97 -5.84 10.23
C TYR A 19 6.36 -6.90 9.19
N LYS A 20 5.84 -8.12 9.34
CA LYS A 20 6.11 -9.17 8.35
C LYS A 20 5.40 -8.84 7.04
N GLN A 21 6.11 -8.97 5.92
CA GLN A 21 5.58 -8.73 4.58
C GLN A 21 4.20 -9.37 4.33
N PRO A 22 3.91 -10.64 4.70
CA PRO A 22 2.58 -11.22 4.51
C PRO A 22 1.45 -10.48 5.24
N GLN A 23 1.73 -9.90 6.41
CA GLN A 23 0.75 -9.12 7.18
C GLN A 23 0.44 -7.80 6.50
N VAL A 24 1.47 -7.10 6.02
CA VAL A 24 1.33 -5.83 5.29
C VAL A 24 0.56 -6.05 3.98
N VAL A 25 0.91 -7.09 3.21
CA VAL A 25 0.21 -7.46 1.98
C VAL A 25 -1.28 -7.77 2.24
N LYS A 26 -1.58 -8.50 3.33
CA LYS A 26 -2.96 -8.82 3.71
C LYS A 26 -3.74 -7.57 4.08
N ALA A 27 -3.17 -6.68 4.88
CA ALA A 27 -3.81 -5.42 5.27
C ALA A 27 -4.10 -4.53 4.05
N VAL A 28 -3.10 -4.35 3.16
CA VAL A 28 -3.27 -3.57 1.93
C VAL A 28 -4.37 -4.16 1.04
N LYS A 29 -4.43 -5.50 0.93
CA LYS A 29 -5.50 -6.15 0.17
C LYS A 29 -6.88 -5.87 0.79
N ASN A 30 -7.02 -6.01 2.10
CA ASN A 30 -8.30 -5.80 2.77
C ASN A 30 -8.77 -4.34 2.62
N LEU A 31 -7.90 -3.37 2.84
CA LEU A 31 -8.24 -1.95 2.72
C LEU A 31 -8.64 -1.58 1.28
N SER A 32 -7.99 -2.16 0.27
CA SER A 32 -8.40 -1.97 -1.13
C SER A 32 -9.75 -2.62 -1.44
N GLN A 33 -10.12 -3.71 -0.77
CA GLN A 33 -11.46 -4.32 -0.90
C GLN A 33 -12.56 -3.57 -0.15
N GLU A 34 -12.18 -2.76 0.84
CA GLU A 34 -13.06 -1.87 1.59
C GLU A 34 -13.13 -0.45 0.95
N ASP A 35 -12.68 -0.32 -0.30
CA ASP A 35 -12.71 0.91 -1.11
C ASP A 35 -11.94 2.11 -0.50
N TYR A 36 -10.96 1.87 0.37
CA TYR A 36 -10.10 2.94 0.90
C TYR A 36 -9.11 3.49 -0.15
N PHE A 37 -8.70 2.66 -1.12
CA PHE A 37 -7.84 3.06 -2.22
C PHE A 37 -7.88 2.06 -3.38
N ASP A 38 -7.58 2.58 -4.57
CA ASP A 38 -7.42 1.76 -5.78
C ASP A 38 -6.04 1.11 -5.82
N LYS A 39 -6.02 -0.20 -6.01
CA LYS A 39 -4.78 -0.95 -6.23
C LYS A 39 -4.52 -1.15 -7.71
N LYS A 40 -3.44 -0.56 -8.22
CA LYS A 40 -2.92 -0.82 -9.57
C LYS A 40 -1.75 -1.81 -9.54
N ARG A 41 -1.58 -2.59 -10.60
CA ARG A 41 -0.32 -3.28 -10.89
C ARG A 41 0.47 -2.40 -11.85
N ASN A 42 1.77 -2.23 -11.61
CA ASN A 42 2.63 -1.68 -12.65
C ASN A 42 2.61 -2.63 -13.85
N GLU A 43 2.41 -2.09 -15.04
CA GLU A 43 2.73 -2.76 -16.32
C GLU A 43 4.23 -2.97 -16.48
#